data_AF-A0A521F7C3-F1
#
_entry.id   AF-A0A521F7C3-F1
#
_cell.length_a   1.000
_cell.length_b   1.000
_cell.length_c   1.000
_cell.angle_alpha   90.00
_cell.angle_beta   90.00
_cell.angle_gamma   90.00
#
_symmetry.space_group_name_H-M   'P 1'
#
loop_
_entity.id
_entity.type
_entity.pdbx_description
1 polymer ?
#
loop_
_entity_poly.entity_id
_entity_poly.type
_entity_poly.pdbx_seq_one_letter_code
_entity_poly.pdbx_strand_id
1 'polypeptide(L)'
;MLENKREGYSLLHGAEKSPENVMDAVKAFKDNHTSGPLVKAEFLEFIKKLRTDDYDHLDNLFKWLKEGLRMTNSLKLRKDRGGTFYYWGKFARQNSDEEAKIIAHPGIVELVKAYREGTVKIDFYLDDLISEALGTGTSLD
;
A
#
# COMPACT_ATOMS: atom_id res chain seq x y z
N MET A 1 7.38 22.62 -28.61
CA MET A 1 6.98 23.69 -27.68
C MET A 1 5.90 23.14 -26.77
N LEU A 2 6.22 22.89 -25.50
CA LEU A 2 5.28 22.76 -24.38
C LEU A 2 6.09 22.73 -23.07
N GLU A 3 6.93 23.75 -22.88
CA GLU A 3 7.52 24.05 -21.58
C GLU A 3 6.80 25.27 -21.02
N ASN A 4 5.73 25.00 -20.28
CA ASN A 4 5.18 25.95 -19.33
C ASN A 4 4.87 25.15 -18.07
N LYS A 5 5.95 24.69 -17.42
CA LYS A 5 5.88 24.12 -16.07
C LYS A 5 5.51 25.27 -15.14
N ARG A 6 4.29 25.23 -14.64
CA ARG A 6 3.65 25.94 -13.50
C ARG A 6 4.60 26.64 -12.50
N GLU A 7 5.33 27.68 -12.94
CA GLU A 7 6.22 28.47 -12.08
C GLU A 7 5.45 29.15 -10.96
N GLY A 8 4.28 29.72 -11.29
CA GLY A 8 3.43 30.40 -10.31
C GLY A 8 2.91 29.49 -9.18
N TYR A 9 2.65 28.20 -9.47
CA TYR A 9 2.22 27.25 -8.45
C TYR A 9 3.37 26.89 -7.49
N SER A 10 4.57 26.69 -8.04
CA SER A 10 5.75 26.32 -7.27
C SER A 10 6.21 27.43 -6.32
N LEU A 11 6.00 28.70 -6.71
CA LEU A 11 6.29 29.87 -5.86
C LEU A 11 5.34 30.01 -4.66
N LEU A 12 4.09 29.53 -4.79
CA LEU A 12 3.07 29.64 -3.74
C LEU A 12 3.01 28.42 -2.83
N HIS A 13 3.33 27.24 -3.35
CA HIS A 13 3.14 25.96 -2.67
C HIS A 13 4.42 25.15 -2.47
N GLY A 14 5.57 25.67 -2.91
CA GLY A 14 6.81 24.89 -3.04
C GLY A 14 6.78 24.00 -4.29
N ALA A 15 7.93 23.40 -4.64
CA ALA A 15 7.97 22.41 -5.72
C ALA A 15 6.96 21.29 -5.42
N GLU A 16 6.13 20.91 -6.41
CA GLU A 16 5.31 19.69 -6.32
C GLU A 16 6.26 18.55 -5.91
N LYS A 17 6.09 18.00 -4.70
CA LYS A 17 6.75 16.75 -4.32
C LYS A 17 6.23 15.70 -5.29
N SER A 18 7.00 15.46 -6.34
CA SER A 18 6.90 14.20 -7.08
C SER A 18 7.01 13.10 -6.03
N PRO A 19 6.18 12.04 -6.04
CA PRO A 19 6.40 10.90 -5.17
C PRO A 19 7.70 10.24 -5.63
N GLU A 20 8.84 10.74 -5.16
CA GLU A 20 10.18 10.24 -5.47
C GLU A 20 10.38 8.81 -4.91
N ASN A 21 9.49 8.38 -4.00
CA ASN A 21 9.50 7.05 -3.40
C ASN A 21 8.46 6.14 -4.06
N VAL A 22 8.82 5.58 -5.21
CA VAL A 22 8.14 4.36 -5.70
C VAL A 22 8.61 3.19 -4.84
N MET A 23 7.66 2.58 -4.14
CA MET A 23 7.86 1.37 -3.35
C MET A 23 7.63 0.16 -4.25
N ASP A 24 8.69 -0.64 -4.44
CA ASP A 24 8.63 -1.98 -5.01
C ASP A 24 8.50 -3.03 -3.88
N ALA A 25 8.25 -4.29 -4.24
CA ALA A 25 8.06 -5.35 -3.25
C ALA A 25 9.32 -5.60 -2.40
N VAL A 26 10.52 -5.42 -2.98
CA VAL A 26 11.81 -5.59 -2.31
C VAL A 26 11.96 -4.56 -1.19
N LYS A 27 11.75 -3.28 -1.50
CA LYS A 27 11.88 -2.15 -0.55
C LYS A 27 10.82 -2.15 0.53
N ALA A 28 9.71 -2.87 0.33
CA ALA A 28 8.66 -2.97 1.34
C ALA A 28 9.13 -3.74 2.59
N PHE A 29 10.18 -4.57 2.49
CA PHE A 29 10.70 -5.37 3.60
C PHE A 29 11.94 -4.74 4.26
N LYS A 30 11.91 -4.61 5.59
CA LYS A 30 13.02 -4.18 6.47
C LYS A 30 14.26 -5.04 6.29
N ASP A 31 14.04 -6.33 6.05
CA ASP A 31 15.09 -7.32 5.81
C ASP A 31 15.95 -6.95 4.59
N ASN A 32 15.36 -6.29 3.59
CA ASN A 32 16.03 -5.89 2.35
C ASN A 32 16.39 -4.40 2.33
N HIS A 33 15.60 -3.56 3.00
CA HIS A 33 15.75 -2.11 3.00
C HIS A 33 15.33 -1.52 4.35
N THR A 34 16.23 -0.79 5.02
CA THR A 34 16.06 -0.34 6.42
C THR A 34 14.81 0.50 6.67
N SER A 35 14.27 1.15 5.63
CA SER A 35 13.05 1.96 5.70
C SER A 35 11.76 1.22 5.30
N GLY A 36 11.83 -0.07 4.97
CA GLY A 36 10.65 -0.87 4.64
C GLY A 36 9.71 -0.98 5.84
N PRO A 37 8.38 -0.99 5.67
CA PRO A 37 7.47 -1.14 6.80
C PRO A 37 7.23 -2.59 7.24
N LEU A 38 7.56 -3.59 6.41
CA LEU A 38 7.26 -5.01 6.67
C LEU A 38 8.49 -5.79 7.14
N VAL A 39 8.28 -6.85 7.92
CA VAL A 39 9.31 -7.87 8.22
C VAL A 39 8.87 -9.16 7.54
N LYS A 40 9.76 -9.83 6.79
CA LYS A 40 9.39 -10.99 5.95
C LYS A 40 8.70 -12.10 6.75
N ALA A 41 9.27 -12.48 7.89
CA ALA A 41 8.73 -13.55 8.74
C ALA A 41 7.33 -13.21 9.29
N GLU A 42 7.15 -12.00 9.82
CA GLU A 42 5.87 -11.54 10.37
C GLU A 42 4.80 -11.45 9.29
N PHE A 43 5.16 -10.94 8.11
CA PHE A 43 4.26 -10.85 6.97
C PHE A 43 3.79 -12.24 6.51
N LEU A 44 4.69 -13.22 6.37
CA LEU A 44 4.31 -14.58 5.96
C LEU A 44 3.42 -15.26 7.00
N GLU A 45 3.71 -15.08 8.30
CA GLU A 45 2.82 -15.57 9.35
C GLU A 45 1.44 -14.92 9.29
N PHE A 46 1.40 -13.61 9.01
CA PHE A 46 0.16 -12.88 8.84
C PHE A 46 -0.66 -13.43 7.67
N ILE A 47 -0.06 -13.57 6.48
CA ILE A 47 -0.72 -14.12 5.29
C ILE A 47 -1.29 -15.51 5.56
N LYS A 48 -0.54 -16.40 6.22
CA LYS A 48 -0.99 -17.76 6.57
C LYS A 48 -2.18 -17.79 7.54
N LYS A 49 -2.37 -16.74 8.34
CA LYS A 49 -3.46 -16.62 9.32
C LYS A 49 -4.72 -15.97 8.74
N LEU A 50 -4.66 -15.43 7.51
CA LEU A 50 -5.81 -14.81 6.88
C LEU A 50 -6.88 -15.84 6.52
N ARG A 51 -8.15 -15.45 6.71
CA ARG A 51 -9.27 -16.14 6.10
C ARG A 51 -9.31 -15.80 4.61
N THR A 52 -9.94 -16.65 3.80
CA THR A 52 -10.10 -16.43 2.35
C THR A 52 -10.65 -15.03 2.05
N ASP A 53 -11.74 -14.61 2.71
CA ASP A 53 -12.31 -13.27 2.50
C ASP A 53 -11.35 -12.14 2.86
N ASP A 54 -10.56 -12.30 3.94
CA ASP A 54 -9.59 -11.28 4.35
C ASP A 54 -8.38 -11.24 3.37
N TYR A 55 -8.02 -12.37 2.76
CA TYR A 55 -7.03 -12.45 1.69
C TYR A 55 -7.52 -11.74 0.43
N ASP A 56 -8.75 -12.00 -0.02
CA ASP A 56 -9.33 -11.37 -1.21
C ASP A 56 -9.43 -9.85 -1.03
N HIS A 57 -9.77 -9.37 0.17
CA HIS A 57 -9.73 -7.94 0.48
C HIS A 57 -8.31 -7.37 0.43
N LEU A 58 -7.31 -8.11 0.90
CA LEU A 58 -5.91 -7.67 0.87
C LEU A 58 -5.35 -7.64 -0.56
N ASP A 59 -5.68 -8.63 -1.38
CA ASP A 59 -5.26 -8.68 -2.78
C ASP A 59 -5.87 -7.52 -3.58
N ASN A 60 -7.17 -7.29 -3.42
CA ASN A 60 -7.86 -6.14 -4.04
C ASN A 60 -7.29 -4.81 -3.56
N LEU A 61 -6.95 -4.68 -2.27
CA LEU A 61 -6.27 -3.51 -1.74
C LEU A 61 -4.99 -3.22 -2.55
N PHE A 62 -4.09 -4.19 -2.70
CA PHE A 62 -2.83 -3.98 -3.42
C PHE A 62 -3.03 -3.67 -4.91
N LYS A 63 -4.02 -4.28 -5.56
CA LYS A 63 -4.41 -3.92 -6.94
C LYS A 63 -4.80 -2.44 -7.04
N TRP A 64 -5.65 -1.95 -6.14
CA TRP A 64 -6.10 -0.56 -6.16
C TRP A 64 -5.01 0.44 -5.78
N LEU A 65 -4.12 0.07 -4.86
CA LEU A 65 -2.93 0.89 -4.53
C LEU A 65 -2.00 1.02 -5.73
N LYS A 66 -1.74 -0.08 -6.46
CA LYS A 66 -0.92 -0.06 -7.68
C LYS A 66 -1.56 0.72 -8.82
N GLU A 67 -2.89 0.61 -8.98
CA GLU A 67 -3.66 1.43 -9.94
C GLU A 67 -3.63 2.93 -9.61
N GLY A 68 -3.20 3.31 -8.40
CA GLY A 68 -3.16 4.71 -7.98
C GLY A 68 -4.53 5.26 -7.57
N LEU A 69 -5.47 4.39 -7.17
CA LEU A 69 -6.79 4.84 -6.73
C LEU A 69 -6.69 5.67 -5.45
N ARG A 70 -7.42 6.79 -5.42
CA ARG A 70 -7.44 7.68 -4.27
C ARG A 70 -8.32 7.10 -3.17
N MET A 71 -7.76 6.95 -1.97
CA MET A 71 -8.54 6.59 -0.79
C MET A 71 -9.31 7.82 -0.27
N THR A 72 -10.64 7.70 -0.13
CA THR A 72 -11.55 8.82 0.16
C THR A 72 -11.90 8.98 1.63
N ASN A 73 -11.80 7.91 2.41
CA ASN A 73 -12.21 7.91 3.81
C ASN A 73 -11.02 8.02 4.78
N SER A 74 -11.33 8.37 6.02
CA SER A 74 -10.39 8.27 7.14
C SER A 74 -10.37 6.83 7.66
N LEU A 75 -9.16 6.29 7.86
CA LEU A 75 -8.97 4.98 8.46
C LEU A 75 -9.32 5.02 9.94
N LYS A 76 -10.42 4.39 10.32
CA LYS A 76 -10.84 4.22 11.72
C LYS A 76 -10.63 2.76 12.12
N LEU A 77 -9.96 2.55 13.25
CA LEU A 77 -9.77 1.21 13.82
C LEU A 77 -11.12 0.66 14.28
N ARG A 78 -11.42 -0.56 13.88
CA ARG A 78 -12.62 -1.32 14.22
C ARG A 78 -12.22 -2.70 14.73
N LYS A 79 -13.14 -3.38 15.39
CA LYS A 79 -12.99 -4.75 15.87
C LYS A 79 -14.15 -5.58 15.33
N ASP A 80 -13.86 -6.72 14.72
CA ASP A 80 -14.91 -7.63 14.24
C ASP A 80 -15.45 -8.50 15.38
N ARG A 81 -16.50 -9.29 15.09
CA ARG A 81 -17.10 -10.20 16.08
C ARG A 81 -16.13 -11.29 16.56
N GLY A 82 -15.17 -11.67 15.72
CA GLY A 82 -14.10 -12.62 16.06
C GLY A 82 -12.96 -11.98 16.86
N GLY A 83 -13.07 -10.70 17.18
CA GLY A 83 -12.08 -9.97 17.95
C GLY A 83 -10.88 -9.45 17.15
N THR A 84 -10.90 -9.61 15.82
CA THR A 84 -9.82 -9.14 14.94
C THR A 84 -9.96 -7.65 14.70
N PHE A 85 -8.85 -6.93 14.88
CA PHE A 85 -8.79 -5.51 14.60
C PHE A 85 -8.56 -5.24 13.11
N TYR A 86 -9.28 -4.27 12.56
CA TYR A 86 -9.21 -3.92 11.14
C TYR A 86 -9.53 -2.45 10.89
N TYR A 87 -9.15 -1.97 9.72
CA TYR A 87 -9.58 -0.70 9.14
C TYR A 87 -10.44 -0.97 7.91
N TRP A 88 -11.31 -0.02 7.59
CA TRP A 88 -12.10 -0.05 6.35
C TRP A 88 -11.56 1.03 5.41
N GLY A 89 -11.11 0.66 4.23
CA GLY A 89 -10.64 1.58 3.19
C GLY A 89 -11.66 1.72 2.08
N LYS A 90 -11.92 2.95 1.63
CA LYS A 90 -12.76 3.27 0.47
C LYS A 90 -11.93 3.95 -0.61
N PHE A 91 -12.00 3.48 -1.84
CA PHE A 91 -11.23 3.96 -2.98
C PHE A 91 -12.16 4.48 -4.07
N ALA A 92 -11.94 5.72 -4.50
CA ALA A 92 -12.78 6.33 -5.53
C ALA A 92 -12.48 5.73 -6.92
N ARG A 93 -13.52 5.28 -7.62
CA ARG A 93 -13.57 5.17 -9.08
C ARG A 93 -14.59 6.15 -9.66
N GLN A 94 -14.59 6.27 -10.98
CA GLN A 94 -15.45 7.21 -11.72
C GLN A 94 -16.95 6.99 -11.47
N ASN A 95 -17.39 5.76 -11.20
CA ASN A 95 -18.81 5.39 -11.10
C ASN A 95 -19.22 4.76 -9.76
N SER A 96 -18.25 4.38 -8.91
CA SER A 96 -18.50 3.74 -7.63
C SER A 96 -17.27 3.85 -6.72
N ASP A 97 -17.47 3.67 -5.42
CA ASP A 97 -16.38 3.44 -4.49
C ASP A 97 -16.11 1.93 -4.38
N GLU A 98 -14.83 1.56 -4.42
CA GLU A 98 -14.35 0.22 -4.08
C GLU A 98 -14.01 0.18 -2.59
N GLU A 99 -14.24 -0.96 -1.93
CA GLU A 99 -14.05 -1.06 -0.48
C GLU A 99 -13.27 -2.31 -0.08
N ALA A 100 -12.27 -2.13 0.79
CA ALA A 100 -11.48 -3.24 1.32
C ALA A 100 -11.40 -3.21 2.84
N LYS A 101 -11.50 -4.40 3.42
CA LYS A 101 -11.15 -4.65 4.82
C LYS A 101 -9.63 -4.81 4.94
N ILE A 102 -9.01 -3.97 5.76
CA ILE A 102 -7.57 -3.96 5.98
C ILE A 102 -7.32 -4.48 7.38
N ILE A 103 -6.87 -5.74 7.53
CA ILE A 103 -6.52 -6.29 8.85
C ILE A 103 -5.38 -5.47 9.44
N ALA A 104 -5.45 -5.20 10.75
CA ALA A 104 -4.55 -4.28 11.44
C ALA A 104 -3.14 -4.87 11.67
N HIS A 105 -2.47 -5.31 10.60
CA HIS A 105 -1.06 -5.65 10.60
C HIS A 105 -0.22 -4.35 10.58
N PRO A 106 0.70 -4.13 11.54
CA PRO A 106 1.41 -2.86 11.69
C PRO A 106 2.06 -2.35 10.40
N GLY A 107 2.84 -3.20 9.71
CA GLY A 107 3.53 -2.79 8.49
C GLY A 107 2.61 -2.56 7.28
N ILE A 108 1.46 -3.27 7.20
CA ILE A 108 0.49 -3.02 6.12
C ILE A 108 -0.22 -1.69 6.37
N VAL A 109 -0.60 -1.43 7.62
CA VAL A 109 -1.25 -0.18 8.02
C VAL A 109 -0.31 1.01 7.79
N GLU A 110 0.97 0.87 8.11
CA GLU A 110 1.99 1.89 7.84
C GLU A 110 2.13 2.18 6.34
N LEU A 111 2.22 1.14 5.51
CA LEU A 111 2.30 1.27 4.05
C LEU A 111 1.07 1.98 3.47
N VAL A 112 -0.14 1.60 3.91
CA VAL A 112 -1.39 2.21 3.46
C VAL A 112 -1.49 3.67 3.90
N LYS A 113 -1.01 4.02 5.11
CA LYS A 113 -0.96 5.42 5.58
C LYS A 113 -0.01 6.25 4.74
N ALA A 114 1.20 5.74 4.48
CA ALA A 114 2.19 6.41 3.63
C ALA A 114 1.62 6.65 2.22
N TYR A 115 0.95 5.65 1.65
CA TYR A 115 0.27 5.80 0.36
C TYR A 115 -0.82 6.89 0.40
N ARG A 116 -1.68 6.88 1.43
CA ARG A 116 -2.75 7.87 1.60
C ARG A 116 -2.22 9.30 1.70
N GLU A 117 -1.08 9.47 2.35
CA GLU A 117 -0.40 10.75 2.52
C GLU A 117 0.36 11.18 1.26
N GLY A 118 0.40 10.33 0.23
CA GLY A 118 1.12 10.57 -1.02
C GLY A 118 2.63 10.51 -0.86
N THR A 119 3.14 9.94 0.24
CA THR A 119 4.59 9.84 0.50
C THR A 119 5.23 8.66 -0.21
N VAL A 120 4.44 7.66 -0.59
CA VAL A 120 4.88 6.51 -1.41
C VAL A 120 3.87 6.20 -2.51
N LYS A 121 4.38 5.74 -3.65
CA LYS A 121 3.58 5.09 -4.70
C LYS A 121 3.85 3.59 -4.67
N ILE A 122 2.82 2.76 -4.66
CA ILE A 122 2.96 1.31 -4.69
C ILE A 122 3.03 0.84 -6.15
N ASP A 123 4.02 0.00 -6.49
CA ASP A 123 4.15 -0.57 -7.84
C ASP A 123 4.27 -2.09 -7.85
N PHE A 124 3.55 -2.77 -6.95
CA PHE A 124 3.55 -4.22 -6.86
C PHE A 124 2.18 -4.76 -6.46
N TYR A 125 1.93 -6.02 -6.79
CA TYR A 125 0.77 -6.78 -6.36
C TYR A 125 1.07 -7.55 -5.07
N LEU A 126 0.03 -8.13 -4.45
CA LEU A 126 0.22 -8.96 -3.26
C LEU A 126 1.12 -10.17 -3.53
N ASP A 127 0.98 -10.80 -4.70
CA ASP A 127 1.79 -11.96 -5.09
C ASP A 127 3.29 -11.63 -5.21
N ASP A 128 3.62 -10.40 -5.62
CA ASP A 128 5.02 -9.94 -5.68
C ASP A 128 5.60 -9.84 -4.26
N LEU A 129 4.84 -9.31 -3.29
CA LEU A 129 5.23 -9.27 -1.88
C LEU A 129 5.41 -10.67 -1.29
N ILE A 130 4.49 -11.60 -1.60
CA ILE A 130 4.57 -12.98 -1.11
C ILE A 130 5.81 -13.68 -1.70
N SER A 131 6.03 -13.53 -3.01
CA SER A 131 7.19 -14.10 -3.70
C SER A 131 8.51 -13.56 -3.13
N GLU A 132 8.58 -12.26 -2.89
CA GLU A 132 9.74 -11.62 -2.29
C GLU A 132 9.98 -12.09 -0.85
N ALA A 133 8.91 -12.24 -0.06
CA ALA A 133 9.01 -12.74 1.31
C ALA A 133 9.46 -14.21 1.37
N LEU A 134 9.05 -15.04 0.41
CA LEU A 134 9.49 -16.43 0.28
C LEU A 134 10.91 -16.57 -0.29
N GLY A 135 11.50 -15.48 -0.81
CA GLY A 135 12.78 -15.52 -1.52
C GLY A 135 12.69 -16.20 -2.88
N THR A 136 11.49 -16.30 -3.46
CA THR A 136 11.24 -16.86 -4.79
C THR A 136 11.11 -15.77 -5.86
N GLY A 137 11.20 -14.50 -5.48
CA GLY A 137 11.37 -13.37 -6.39
C GLY A 137 12.71 -13.49 -7.11
N THR A 138 12.65 -13.66 -8.42
CA THR A 138 13.77 -13.84 -9.34
C THR A 138 15.00 -12.99 -8.98
N SER A 139 16.09 -13.63 -8.59
CA SER A 139 17.43 -13.20 -9.03
C SER A 139 17.38 -13.20 -10.56
N LEU A 140 17.22 -12.01 -11.15
CA LEU A 140 17.68 -11.78 -12.51
C LEU A 140 19.17 -11.42 -12.38
N ASP A 141 20.00 -12.44 -12.52
CA ASP A 141 21.37 -12.29 -13.04
C ASP A 141 21.34 -11.69 -14.45
#